data_AF-A0A7K0E8Z6-F1
#
_entry.id   AF-A0A7K0E8Z6-F1
#
_cell.length_a   1.000
_cell.length_b   1.000
_cell.length_c   1.000
_cell.angle_alpha   90.00
_cell.angle_beta   90.00
_cell.angle_gamma   90.00
#
_symmetry.space_group_name_H-M   'P 1'
#
loop_
_entity.id
_entity.type
_entity.pdbx_description
1 polymer ?
#
loop_
_entity_poly.entity_id
_entity_poly.type
_entity_poly.pdbx_seq_one_letter_code
_entity_poly.pdbx_strand_id
1 'polypeptide(L)'
;MLPPFNSKSIAVLPFLNIGKEENEYFSDGITEEIINALTKIEGLKVTARTSSFFYKNKPLDARHIGNELGVETLLEGSARIIKERVRITAQLIRTDNGFHIWSENFDRDLSDIFELQDEISLLIADKIRENFGHFEIQDSLVSNPNISTEAYNDFLRANSLISQFNKSAFEKGIALLKTVINRYPKFALAYIHIHYAYNSMAAGGLMPVKEAFDVGEVYLAKAQELDMTLPEVHHSLGWNELNRKWDFKSAVNHLNKALELKPNYSDAHQKLFITLILEGELQKADHHITESLRLDPLSDLNNYFMAYNSYVNRKHAKTNLHFKKCFELNNKFIVGYGIYALALVDQNKPELIFEVANKIPEIEGAETERLIMKTLAFAAIGTREEIESRLIKLTLLLASDSCERVRFFMIYIYTILKKYELALDFIEAGIERNEPLMTLLKVDPLLAPLHAEDRFKNALEIIFALSDVQNYKQPLKNNSELLSKEDSIHFLNVLKGHIDKDKAYLKPTLTLRDLAAEIGLHPNKLSWLLNDKLGQNFNDFVNSFRLEYFKEISTKSENKNITLLGLAYDSGFNSKTVFNTFFKKETGLTPKQWVRANS
;
A
#
# COMPACT_ATOMS: atom_id res chain seq x y z
N MET A 1 -6.37 -14.45 10.07
CA MET A 1 -5.04 -14.56 10.71
C MET A 1 -4.39 -13.20 10.60
N LEU A 2 -3.80 -12.69 11.69
CA LEU A 2 -3.01 -11.47 11.65
C LEU A 2 -1.80 -11.70 10.72
N PRO A 3 -1.40 -10.72 9.90
CA PRO A 3 -0.22 -10.84 9.05
C PRO A 3 1.01 -11.13 9.93
N PRO A 4 1.95 -11.98 9.48
CA PRO A 4 3.19 -12.23 10.22
C PRO A 4 3.92 -10.90 10.44
N PHE A 5 4.27 -10.62 11.69
CA PHE A 5 5.01 -9.41 12.08
C PHE A 5 6.40 -9.44 11.42
N ASN A 6 6.67 -8.47 10.56
CA ASN A 6 8.02 -8.23 10.02
C ASN A 6 8.70 -7.21 10.93
N SER A 7 9.86 -7.54 11.49
CA SER A 7 10.61 -6.62 12.36
C SER A 7 10.98 -5.31 11.65
N LYS A 8 11.16 -5.34 10.33
CA LYS A 8 11.45 -4.18 9.48
C LYS A 8 10.16 -3.66 8.86
N SER A 9 9.28 -3.11 9.68
CA SER A 9 8.01 -2.57 9.21
C SER A 9 7.56 -1.31 9.94
N ILE A 10 6.89 -0.43 9.19
CA ILE A 10 6.41 0.87 9.66
C ILE A 10 5.00 1.19 9.13
N ALA A 11 4.17 1.78 9.99
CA ALA A 11 3.02 2.57 9.57
C ALA A 11 3.26 4.04 9.93
N VAL A 12 2.95 4.95 8.99
CA VAL A 12 3.06 6.40 9.20
C VAL A 12 1.68 6.97 9.40
N LEU A 13 1.36 7.41 10.62
CA LEU A 13 0.07 7.99 10.93
C LEU A 13 -0.05 9.43 10.45
N PRO A 14 -1.26 9.90 10.10
CA PRO A 14 -1.52 11.30 9.79
C PRO A 14 -0.97 12.21 10.89
N PHE A 15 -0.04 13.07 10.51
CA PHE A 15 0.54 14.06 11.42
C PHE A 15 -0.58 14.98 11.92
N LEU A 16 -0.57 15.24 13.22
CA LEU A 16 -1.54 16.13 13.85
C LEU A 16 -1.27 17.58 13.42
N ASN A 17 -2.26 18.23 12.84
CA ASN A 17 -2.21 19.67 12.62
C ASN A 17 -2.40 20.41 13.95
N ILE A 18 -1.36 21.08 14.43
CA ILE A 18 -1.43 21.93 15.64
C ILE A 18 -1.45 23.43 15.30
N GLY A 19 -1.71 23.75 14.03
CA GLY A 19 -1.87 25.10 13.51
C GLY A 19 -3.34 25.47 13.27
N LYS A 20 -3.59 26.25 12.22
CA LYS A 20 -4.94 26.58 11.76
C LYS A 20 -5.57 25.39 11.03
N GLU A 21 -6.89 25.22 11.14
CA GLU A 21 -7.65 24.17 10.45
C GLU A 21 -7.45 24.18 8.92
N GLU A 22 -7.29 25.37 8.33
CA GLU A 22 -7.00 25.53 6.89
C GLU A 22 -5.70 24.84 6.46
N ASN A 23 -4.76 24.57 7.38
CA ASN A 23 -3.48 23.91 7.10
C ASN A 23 -3.52 22.37 7.28
N GLU A 24 -4.70 21.78 7.44
CA GLU A 24 -4.84 20.33 7.59
C GLU A 24 -4.21 19.56 6.42
N TYR A 25 -4.36 20.10 5.21
CA TYR A 25 -3.79 19.54 3.99
C TYR A 25 -2.26 19.38 4.08
N PHE A 26 -1.58 20.25 4.84
CA PHE A 26 -0.13 20.24 4.94
C PHE A 26 0.34 19.04 5.74
N SER A 27 -0.32 18.78 6.88
CA SER A 27 0.01 17.64 7.73
C SER A 27 -0.30 16.32 7.03
N ASP A 28 -1.41 16.28 6.28
CA ASP A 28 -1.74 15.14 5.41
C ASP A 28 -0.70 14.93 4.31
N GLY A 29 -0.26 16.01 3.66
CA GLY A 29 0.73 15.95 2.60
C GLY A 29 2.10 15.46 3.05
N ILE A 30 2.58 15.95 4.19
CA ILE A 30 3.83 15.45 4.79
C ILE A 30 3.72 13.97 5.13
N THR A 31 2.59 13.54 5.67
CA THR A 31 2.34 12.12 5.97
C THR A 31 2.42 11.28 4.70
N GLU A 32 1.73 11.71 3.64
CA GLU A 32 1.69 11.00 2.36
C GLU A 32 3.08 10.90 1.71
N GLU A 33 3.88 11.97 1.76
CA GLU A 33 5.23 11.95 1.20
C GLU A 33 6.19 11.05 1.96
N ILE A 34 6.12 11.03 3.29
CA ILE A 34 6.92 10.09 4.07
C ILE A 34 6.54 8.64 3.73
N ILE A 35 5.23 8.34 3.56
CA ILE A 35 4.79 7.02 3.10
C ILE A 35 5.39 6.71 1.72
N ASN A 36 5.25 7.63 0.75
CA ASN A 36 5.75 7.46 -0.61
C ASN A 36 7.26 7.24 -0.65
N ALA A 37 8.03 8.04 0.08
CA ALA A 37 9.49 7.93 0.18
C ALA A 37 9.92 6.57 0.75
N LEU A 38 9.33 6.14 1.87
CA LEU A 38 9.69 4.88 2.52
C LEU A 38 9.27 3.66 1.70
N THR A 39 8.20 3.72 0.90
CA THR A 39 7.75 2.56 0.09
C THR A 39 8.74 2.13 -0.99
N LYS A 40 9.66 3.02 -1.39
CA LYS A 40 10.74 2.76 -2.35
C LYS A 40 11.88 1.91 -1.77
N ILE A 41 11.94 1.77 -0.44
CA ILE A 41 13.04 1.07 0.24
C ILE A 41 12.78 -0.44 0.20
N GLU A 42 13.64 -1.19 -0.49
CA GLU A 42 13.61 -2.64 -0.49
C GLU A 42 13.90 -3.20 0.91
N GLY A 43 13.11 -4.17 1.36
CA GLY A 43 13.29 -4.80 2.67
C GLY A 43 12.62 -4.08 3.84
N LEU A 44 12.18 -2.83 3.67
CA LEU A 44 11.33 -2.11 4.64
C LEU A 44 9.86 -2.27 4.24
N LYS A 45 9.03 -2.91 5.08
CA LYS A 45 7.59 -2.96 4.84
C LYS A 45 6.92 -1.65 5.29
N VAL A 46 6.19 -1.01 4.40
CA VAL A 46 5.46 0.23 4.73
C VAL A 46 3.96 0.01 4.54
N THR A 47 3.16 0.38 5.54
CA THR A 47 1.70 0.38 5.42
C THR A 47 1.26 1.48 4.45
N ALA A 48 0.34 1.14 3.55
CA ALA A 48 -0.16 2.10 2.57
C ALA A 48 -1.00 3.22 3.21
N ARG A 49 -1.14 4.31 2.45
CA ARG A 49 -1.85 5.53 2.85
C ARG A 49 -3.26 5.26 3.37
N THR A 50 -4.07 4.46 2.67
CA THR A 50 -5.47 4.21 3.05
C THR A 50 -5.58 3.67 4.47
N SER A 51 -4.77 2.66 4.80
CA SER A 51 -4.73 2.08 6.14
C SER A 51 -4.17 3.01 7.20
N SER A 52 -3.15 3.80 6.90
CA SER A 52 -2.66 4.83 7.81
C SER A 52 -3.71 5.89 8.12
N PHE A 53 -4.36 6.42 7.09
CA PHE A 53 -5.34 7.50 7.21
C PHE A 53 -6.66 7.05 7.81
N PHE A 54 -6.94 5.75 7.84
CA PHE A 54 -8.06 5.21 8.62
C PHE A 54 -8.00 5.63 10.09
N TYR A 55 -6.81 5.82 10.66
CA TYR A 55 -6.61 6.22 12.06
C TYR A 55 -6.61 7.73 12.29
N LYS A 56 -6.82 8.54 11.25
CA LYS A 56 -6.89 9.99 11.40
C LYS A 56 -7.94 10.37 12.45
N ASN A 57 -7.55 11.21 13.42
CA ASN A 57 -8.39 11.68 14.52
C ASN A 57 -8.97 10.57 15.42
N LYS A 58 -8.39 9.36 15.43
CA LYS A 58 -8.77 8.27 16.35
C LYS A 58 -7.77 8.17 17.49
N PRO A 59 -8.16 8.44 18.75
CA PRO A 59 -7.26 8.38 19.90
C PRO A 59 -7.07 6.91 20.35
N LEU A 60 -6.32 6.14 19.57
CA LEU A 60 -6.04 4.73 19.84
C LEU A 60 -4.57 4.53 20.23
N ASP A 61 -4.31 3.53 21.06
CA ASP A 61 -2.98 3.17 21.53
C ASP A 61 -2.12 2.60 20.39
N ALA A 62 -0.85 3.00 20.32
CA ALA A 62 0.10 2.57 19.28
C ALA A 62 0.22 1.04 19.15
N ARG A 63 0.08 0.29 20.25
CA ARG A 63 0.12 -1.18 20.24
C ARG A 63 -1.12 -1.75 19.56
N HIS A 64 -2.29 -1.14 19.77
CA HIS A 64 -3.51 -1.57 19.11
C HIS A 64 -3.41 -1.34 17.59
N ILE A 65 -3.02 -0.13 17.19
CA ILE A 65 -2.85 0.26 15.79
C ILE A 65 -1.82 -0.65 15.11
N GLY A 66 -0.65 -0.84 15.73
CA GLY A 66 0.42 -1.67 15.18
C GLY A 66 0.03 -3.14 15.01
N ASN A 67 -0.77 -3.69 15.93
CA ASN A 67 -1.28 -5.05 15.81
C ASN A 67 -2.30 -5.21 14.67
N GLU A 68 -3.21 -4.25 14.50
CA GLU A 68 -4.19 -4.28 13.41
C GLU A 68 -3.53 -4.07 12.03
N LEU A 69 -2.50 -3.22 11.96
CA LEU A 69 -1.73 -2.98 10.73
C LEU A 69 -0.63 -4.02 10.47
N GLY A 70 -0.26 -4.80 11.48
CA GLY A 70 0.82 -5.78 11.40
C GLY A 70 2.18 -5.15 11.15
N VAL A 71 2.54 -4.14 11.95
CA VAL A 71 3.81 -3.42 11.88
C VAL A 71 4.50 -3.32 13.24
N GLU A 72 5.84 -3.37 13.26
CA GLU A 72 6.69 -3.27 14.45
C GLU A 72 6.89 -1.82 14.92
N THR A 73 6.87 -0.89 13.98
CA THR A 73 7.08 0.54 14.25
C THR A 73 5.89 1.37 13.79
N LEU A 74 5.56 2.38 14.59
CA LEU A 74 4.59 3.41 14.25
C LEU A 74 5.30 4.77 14.24
N LEU A 75 5.11 5.54 13.18
CA LEU A 75 5.51 6.94 13.12
C LEU A 75 4.30 7.81 13.37
N GLU A 76 4.36 8.64 14.39
CA GLU A 76 3.37 9.68 14.67
C GLU A 76 4.07 11.03 14.86
N GLY A 77 3.30 12.10 14.79
CA GLY A 77 3.87 13.42 14.84
C GLY A 77 2.86 14.55 14.78
N SER A 78 3.38 15.76 14.76
CA SER A 78 2.59 16.96 14.53
C SER A 78 3.29 17.90 13.57
N ALA A 79 2.50 18.68 12.85
CA ALA A 79 2.98 19.69 11.94
C ALA A 79 2.25 21.01 12.17
N ARG A 80 2.97 22.12 12.03
CA ARG A 80 2.39 23.45 12.02
C ARG A 80 3.12 24.39 11.07
N ILE A 81 2.33 25.20 10.38
CA ILE A 81 2.82 26.33 9.60
C ILE A 81 2.54 27.61 10.37
N ILE A 82 3.56 28.44 10.56
CA ILE A 82 3.43 29.79 11.10
C ILE A 82 4.16 30.74 10.14
N LYS A 83 3.39 31.54 9.39
CA LYS A 83 3.92 32.38 8.30
C LYS A 83 4.66 31.51 7.27
N GLU A 84 5.95 31.75 7.07
CA GLU A 84 6.81 31.01 6.15
C GLU A 84 7.65 29.93 6.86
N ARG A 85 7.36 29.63 8.13
CA ARG A 85 8.09 28.63 8.93
C ARG A 85 7.26 27.38 9.14
N VAL A 86 7.90 26.23 8.99
CA VAL A 86 7.36 24.91 9.26
C VAL A 86 8.01 24.36 10.52
N ARG A 87 7.19 23.89 11.46
CA ARG A 87 7.67 23.04 12.55
C ARG A 87 7.03 21.67 12.46
N ILE A 88 7.86 20.63 12.41
CA ILE A 88 7.44 19.23 12.41
C ILE A 88 8.05 18.55 13.64
N THR A 89 7.23 17.77 14.34
CA THR A 89 7.68 16.86 15.39
C THR A 89 7.35 15.46 14.94
N ALA A 90 8.35 14.57 14.90
CA ALA A 90 8.20 13.19 14.46
C ALA A 90 8.71 12.24 15.55
N GLN A 91 8.02 11.12 15.75
CA GLN A 91 8.31 10.15 16.79
C GLN A 91 8.12 8.72 16.28
N LEU A 92 9.11 7.87 16.53
CA LEU A 92 9.03 6.44 16.23
C LEU A 92 8.72 5.68 17.51
N ILE A 93 7.69 4.85 17.46
CA ILE A 93 7.14 4.10 18.59
C ILE A 93 7.15 2.61 18.25
N ARG A 94 7.57 1.78 19.20
CA ARG A 94 7.42 0.34 19.08
C ARG A 94 6.00 -0.12 19.40
N THR A 95 5.46 -0.96 18.55
CA THR A 95 4.07 -1.44 18.68
C THR A 95 3.92 -2.63 19.64
N ASP A 96 5.01 -3.30 20.01
CA ASP A 96 4.99 -4.40 20.97
C ASP A 96 4.80 -3.91 22.43
N ASN A 97 5.33 -2.73 22.75
CA ASN A 97 5.36 -2.21 24.12
C ASN A 97 4.95 -0.74 24.28
N GLY A 98 4.79 0.01 23.18
CA GLY A 98 4.38 1.42 23.18
C GLY A 98 5.48 2.41 23.54
N PHE A 99 6.75 2.00 23.62
CA PHE A 99 7.85 2.91 23.94
C PHE A 99 8.37 3.65 22.70
N HIS A 100 8.68 4.94 22.88
CA HIS A 100 9.39 5.74 21.88
C HIS A 100 10.84 5.27 21.76
N ILE A 101 11.30 5.06 20.51
CA ILE A 101 12.69 4.73 20.18
C ILE A 101 13.44 5.92 19.58
N TRP A 102 12.73 6.91 19.04
CA TRP A 102 13.30 8.15 18.51
C TRP A 102 12.23 9.26 18.50
N SER A 103 12.68 10.50 18.67
CA SER A 103 11.86 11.69 18.53
C SER A 103 12.75 12.84 18.06
N GLU A 104 12.24 13.65 17.14
CA GLU A 104 12.98 14.82 16.64
C GLU A 104 12.05 15.97 16.26
N ASN A 105 12.60 17.18 16.32
CA ASN A 105 11.92 18.41 15.94
C ASN A 105 12.66 19.07 14.79
N PHE A 106 11.94 19.36 13.72
CA PHE A 106 12.42 20.07 12.55
C PHE A 106 11.82 21.46 12.54
N ASP A 107 12.66 22.47 12.33
CA ASP A 107 12.25 23.87 12.18
C ASP A 107 12.97 24.41 10.93
N ARG A 108 12.20 24.69 9.88
CA ARG A 108 12.70 25.08 8.54
C ARG A 108 11.79 26.14 7.92
N ASP A 109 12.28 26.75 6.85
CA ASP A 109 11.48 27.61 5.99
C ASP A 109 10.62 26.75 5.02
N LEU A 110 9.41 27.24 4.69
CA LEU A 110 8.42 26.52 3.87
C LEU A 110 8.89 26.30 2.44
N SER A 111 9.83 27.12 1.94
CA SER A 111 10.46 26.95 0.63
C SER A 111 11.25 25.64 0.51
N ASP A 112 11.74 25.13 1.64
CA ASP A 112 12.65 23.99 1.69
C ASP A 112 11.89 22.69 1.96
N ILE A 113 10.58 22.68 1.71
CA ILE A 113 9.70 21.59 2.15
C ILE A 113 10.07 20.23 1.55
N PHE A 114 10.51 20.19 0.29
CA PHE A 114 10.92 18.94 -0.35
C PHE A 114 12.25 18.42 0.21
N GLU A 115 13.21 19.32 0.50
CA GLU A 115 14.46 18.95 1.16
C GLU A 115 14.20 18.44 2.58
N LEU A 116 13.30 19.11 3.30
CA LEU A 116 12.89 18.68 4.63
C LEU A 116 12.17 17.32 4.62
N GLN A 117 11.33 17.06 3.62
CA GLN A 117 10.67 15.76 3.44
C GLN A 117 11.68 14.64 3.20
N ASP A 118 12.72 14.90 2.39
CA ASP A 118 13.78 13.94 2.13
C ASP A 118 14.63 13.68 3.39
N GLU A 119 15.02 14.76 4.09
CA GLU A 119 15.75 14.70 5.36
C GLU A 119 15.00 13.84 6.39
N ILE A 120 13.71 14.13 6.59
CA ILE A 120 12.85 13.39 7.54
C ILE A 120 12.77 11.92 7.13
N SER A 121 12.50 11.63 5.86
CA SER A 121 12.29 10.25 5.37
C SER A 121 13.56 9.41 5.47
N LEU A 122 14.71 9.96 5.09
CA LEU A 122 16.02 9.31 5.23
C LEU A 122 16.35 9.02 6.69
N LEU A 123 16.11 9.99 7.57
CA LEU A 123 16.39 9.83 9.00
C LEU A 123 15.48 8.78 9.65
N ILE A 124 14.20 8.75 9.31
CA ILE A 124 13.28 7.69 9.77
C ILE A 124 13.78 6.31 9.30
N ALA A 125 14.13 6.18 8.03
CA ALA A 125 14.64 4.93 7.47
C ALA A 125 15.92 4.48 8.20
N ASP A 126 16.85 5.40 8.45
CA ASP A 126 18.05 5.13 9.23
C ASP A 126 17.74 4.65 10.65
N LYS A 127 16.81 5.32 11.35
CA LYS A 127 16.43 4.93 12.71
C LYS A 127 15.79 3.55 12.76
N ILE A 128 14.99 3.17 11.76
CA ILE A 128 14.44 1.81 11.67
C ILE A 128 15.57 0.81 11.42
N ARG A 129 16.48 1.09 10.48
CA ARG A 129 17.63 0.23 10.18
C ARG A 129 18.54 0.00 11.37
N GLU A 130 18.79 1.04 12.15
CA GLU A 130 19.60 1.00 13.37
C GLU A 130 19.02 0.08 14.45
N ASN A 131 17.69 -0.06 14.51
CA ASN A 131 16.97 -0.81 15.54
C ASN A 131 16.55 -2.23 15.11
N PHE A 132 16.19 -2.43 13.84
CA PHE A 132 15.51 -3.64 13.39
C PHE A 132 16.26 -4.42 12.31
N GLY A 133 17.39 -3.88 11.85
CA GLY A 133 18.35 -4.57 11.02
C GLY A 133 18.43 -4.04 9.59
N HIS A 134 19.34 -4.65 8.83
CA HIS A 134 19.82 -4.08 7.58
C HIS A 134 18.78 -4.02 6.45
N PHE A 135 18.74 -2.88 5.77
CA PHE A 135 18.24 -2.68 4.42
C PHE A 135 19.03 -1.53 3.78
N GLU A 136 19.03 -1.50 2.45
CA GLU A 136 19.71 -0.45 1.69
C GLU A 136 18.82 0.79 1.62
N ILE A 137 19.43 1.95 1.84
CA ILE A 137 18.78 3.26 1.72
C ILE A 137 19.51 4.00 0.61
N GLN A 138 18.76 4.61 -0.29
CA GLN A 138 19.30 5.48 -1.34
C GLN A 138 19.74 6.82 -0.73
N ASP A 139 20.57 7.59 -1.43
CA ASP A 139 21.01 8.90 -0.93
C ASP A 139 19.88 9.93 -0.89
N SER A 140 18.85 9.74 -1.70
CA SER A 140 17.61 10.52 -1.69
C SER A 140 16.42 9.61 -1.96
N LEU A 141 15.29 9.87 -1.29
CA LEU A 141 14.04 9.12 -1.40
C LEU A 141 12.92 9.95 -2.02
N VAL A 142 13.02 11.28 -1.92
CA VAL A 142 12.04 12.24 -2.43
C VAL A 142 12.60 12.93 -3.68
N SER A 143 11.87 12.83 -4.78
CA SER A 143 12.20 13.57 -6.00
C SER A 143 11.62 14.98 -5.88
N ASN A 144 12.43 16.03 -6.02
CA ASN A 144 11.92 17.40 -6.04
C ASN A 144 11.21 17.67 -7.39
N PRO A 145 9.87 17.83 -7.41
CA PRO A 145 9.15 17.99 -8.67
C PRO A 145 9.30 19.40 -9.28
N ASN A 146 10.04 20.31 -8.64
CA ASN A 146 10.19 21.72 -9.05
C ASN A 146 8.84 22.43 -9.23
N ILE A 147 7.93 22.25 -8.28
CA ILE A 147 6.62 22.91 -8.23
C ILE A 147 6.45 23.68 -6.92
N SER A 148 5.51 24.65 -6.87
CA SER A 148 5.23 25.34 -5.61
C SER A 148 4.48 24.43 -4.63
N THR A 149 4.64 24.72 -3.34
CA THR A 149 3.93 24.03 -2.26
C THR A 149 2.42 24.07 -2.47
N GLU A 150 1.86 25.20 -2.92
CA GLU A 150 0.41 25.32 -3.19
C GLU A 150 -0.07 24.36 -4.27
N ALA A 151 0.66 24.21 -5.37
CA ALA A 151 0.25 23.30 -6.44
C ALA A 151 0.45 21.83 -6.05
N TYR A 152 1.47 21.55 -5.24
CA TYR A 152 1.61 20.22 -4.65
C TYR A 152 0.43 19.90 -3.71
N ASN A 153 -0.05 20.86 -2.93
CA ASN A 153 -1.24 20.67 -2.10
C ASN A 153 -2.51 20.42 -2.93
N ASP A 154 -2.69 21.13 -4.04
CA ASP A 154 -3.82 20.89 -4.94
C ASP A 154 -3.75 19.49 -5.59
N PHE A 155 -2.54 19.00 -5.91
CA PHE A 155 -2.31 17.63 -6.35
C PHE A 155 -2.75 16.61 -5.28
N LEU A 156 -2.32 16.79 -4.02
CA LEU A 156 -2.70 15.91 -2.92
C LEU A 156 -4.22 15.89 -2.66
N ARG A 157 -4.86 17.06 -2.71
CA ARG A 157 -6.33 17.16 -2.60
C ARG A 157 -7.03 16.41 -3.71
N ALA A 158 -6.51 16.50 -4.93
CA ALA A 158 -7.05 15.74 -6.06
C ALA A 158 -6.89 14.23 -5.87
N ASN A 159 -5.75 13.76 -5.36
CA ASN A 159 -5.52 12.33 -5.06
C ASN A 159 -6.51 11.79 -4.03
N SER A 160 -6.78 12.58 -2.98
CA SER A 160 -7.78 12.22 -1.97
C SER A 160 -9.19 12.12 -2.55
N LEU A 161 -9.54 12.91 -3.58
CA LEU A 161 -10.81 12.80 -4.28
C LEU A 161 -10.86 11.55 -5.17
N ILE A 162 -9.82 11.33 -5.98
CA ILE A 162 -9.69 10.17 -6.88
C ILE A 162 -9.76 8.84 -6.11
N SER A 163 -9.24 8.81 -4.89
CA SER A 163 -9.27 7.62 -4.02
C SER A 163 -10.69 7.22 -3.56
N GLN A 164 -11.71 8.06 -3.73
CA GLN A 164 -13.09 7.75 -3.32
C GLN A 164 -13.85 6.87 -4.32
N PHE A 165 -13.25 6.59 -5.49
CA PHE A 165 -13.74 5.62 -6.47
C PHE A 165 -15.22 5.81 -6.89
N ASN A 166 -15.61 7.05 -7.18
CA ASN A 166 -16.93 7.39 -7.73
C ASN A 166 -16.80 8.53 -8.75
N LYS A 167 -17.75 8.61 -9.69
CA LYS A 167 -17.71 9.53 -10.84
C LYS A 167 -17.51 10.99 -10.42
N SER A 168 -18.36 11.50 -9.53
CA SER A 168 -18.27 12.89 -9.07
C SER A 168 -16.93 13.24 -8.43
N ALA A 169 -16.35 12.32 -7.65
CA ALA A 169 -15.04 12.55 -7.03
C ALA A 169 -13.90 12.51 -8.05
N PHE A 170 -13.94 11.58 -9.02
CA PHE A 170 -12.98 11.56 -10.14
C PHE A 170 -13.02 12.87 -10.92
N GLU A 171 -14.20 13.37 -11.30
CA GLU A 171 -14.35 14.62 -12.07
C GLU A 171 -13.78 15.83 -11.32
N LYS A 172 -14.04 15.94 -10.01
CA LYS A 172 -13.48 17.02 -9.17
C LYS A 172 -11.96 16.92 -9.05
N GLY A 173 -11.42 15.70 -8.89
CA GLY A 173 -9.98 15.45 -8.86
C GLY A 173 -9.31 15.84 -10.19
N ILE A 174 -9.88 15.41 -11.31
CA ILE A 174 -9.40 15.77 -12.66
C ILE A 174 -9.40 17.28 -12.86
N ALA A 175 -10.45 17.99 -12.42
CA ALA A 175 -10.53 19.44 -12.54
C ALA A 175 -9.38 20.14 -11.80
N LEU A 176 -9.05 19.70 -10.58
CA LEU A 176 -7.90 20.21 -9.81
C LEU A 176 -6.57 19.86 -10.48
N LEU A 177 -6.39 18.62 -10.94
CA LEU A 177 -5.13 18.23 -11.61
C LEU A 177 -4.91 19.01 -12.90
N LYS A 178 -5.98 19.36 -13.62
CA LYS A 178 -5.91 20.22 -14.80
C LYS A 178 -5.39 21.63 -14.49
N THR A 179 -5.74 22.21 -13.34
CA THR A 179 -5.17 23.51 -12.92
C THR A 179 -3.69 23.37 -12.58
N VAL A 180 -3.29 22.27 -11.94
CA VAL A 180 -1.89 21.96 -11.61
C VAL A 180 -1.03 21.85 -12.87
N ILE A 181 -1.42 21.02 -13.85
CA ILE A 181 -0.62 20.82 -15.08
C ILE A 181 -0.57 22.07 -15.97
N ASN A 182 -1.57 22.94 -15.93
CA ASN A 182 -1.52 24.22 -16.64
C ASN A 182 -0.41 25.14 -16.11
N ARG A 183 -0.14 25.09 -14.80
CA ARG A 183 0.92 25.86 -14.16
C ARG A 183 2.27 25.15 -14.18
N TYR A 184 2.25 23.82 -14.07
CA TYR A 184 3.42 22.96 -14.00
C TYR A 184 3.35 21.83 -15.05
N PRO A 185 3.56 22.15 -16.34
CA PRO A 185 3.37 21.20 -17.45
C PRO A 185 4.40 20.05 -17.47
N LYS A 186 5.42 20.09 -16.62
CA LYS A 186 6.42 19.03 -16.48
C LYS A 186 6.14 18.08 -15.31
N PHE A 187 5.05 18.28 -14.56
CA PHE A 187 4.74 17.46 -13.40
C PHE A 187 4.01 16.15 -13.78
N ALA A 188 4.79 15.13 -14.10
CA ALA A 188 4.31 13.85 -14.67
C ALA A 188 3.23 13.16 -13.83
N LEU A 189 3.33 13.19 -12.50
CA LEU A 189 2.38 12.52 -11.60
C LEU A 189 0.94 13.04 -11.76
N ALA A 190 0.76 14.35 -11.99
CA ALA A 190 -0.58 14.90 -12.18
C ALA A 190 -1.24 14.36 -13.47
N TYR A 191 -0.46 14.16 -14.55
CA TYR A 191 -0.94 13.51 -15.76
C TYR A 191 -1.33 12.05 -15.51
N ILE A 192 -0.53 11.30 -14.76
CA ILE A 192 -0.82 9.91 -14.39
C ILE A 192 -2.12 9.78 -13.59
N HIS A 193 -2.35 10.66 -12.62
CA HIS A 193 -3.57 10.59 -11.82
C HIS A 193 -4.83 10.96 -12.62
N ILE A 194 -4.73 11.86 -13.61
CA ILE A 194 -5.81 12.11 -14.57
C ILE A 194 -6.09 10.86 -15.41
N HIS A 195 -5.05 10.24 -15.98
CA HIS A 195 -5.20 8.99 -16.73
C HIS A 195 -5.85 7.90 -15.87
N TYR A 196 -5.36 7.70 -14.64
CA TYR A 196 -5.86 6.69 -13.73
C TYR A 196 -7.36 6.90 -13.42
N ALA A 197 -7.80 8.14 -13.22
CA ALA A 197 -9.21 8.46 -13.00
C ALA A 197 -10.08 8.08 -14.21
N TYR A 198 -9.69 8.46 -15.43
CA TYR A 198 -10.42 8.07 -16.64
C TYR A 198 -10.44 6.54 -16.85
N ASN A 199 -9.29 5.89 -16.71
CA ASN A 199 -9.17 4.45 -16.85
C ASN A 199 -10.04 3.70 -15.82
N SER A 200 -10.05 4.17 -14.56
CA SER A 200 -10.89 3.60 -13.51
C SER A 200 -12.38 3.81 -13.74
N MET A 201 -12.79 4.96 -14.32
CA MET A 201 -14.19 5.18 -14.71
C MET A 201 -14.63 4.23 -15.82
N ALA A 202 -13.76 3.96 -16.81
CA ALA A 202 -14.02 2.96 -17.84
C ALA A 202 -14.14 1.55 -17.25
N ALA A 203 -13.11 1.09 -16.52
CA ALA A 203 -13.06 -0.25 -15.96
C ALA A 203 -14.18 -0.53 -14.93
N GLY A 204 -14.70 0.51 -14.27
CA GLY A 204 -15.82 0.41 -13.34
C GLY A 204 -17.21 0.49 -13.98
N GLY A 205 -17.30 0.74 -15.29
CA GLY A 205 -18.56 0.99 -16.00
C GLY A 205 -19.27 2.28 -15.55
N LEU A 206 -18.50 3.31 -15.16
CA LEU A 206 -18.99 4.62 -14.70
C LEU A 206 -19.00 5.68 -15.82
N MET A 207 -18.34 5.40 -16.94
CA MET A 207 -18.23 6.25 -18.12
C MET A 207 -18.11 5.35 -19.36
N PRO A 208 -18.65 5.75 -20.53
CA PRO A 208 -18.47 4.99 -21.76
C PRO A 208 -17.00 4.71 -22.07
N VAL A 209 -16.66 3.43 -22.26
CA VAL A 209 -15.29 2.90 -22.39
C VAL A 209 -14.46 3.69 -23.41
N LYS A 210 -14.99 3.87 -24.62
CA LYS A 210 -14.29 4.55 -25.70
C LYS A 210 -13.93 5.99 -25.34
N GLU A 211 -14.89 6.73 -24.79
CA GLU A 211 -14.69 8.13 -24.41
C GLU A 211 -13.63 8.26 -23.31
N ALA A 212 -13.74 7.43 -22.26
CA ALA A 212 -12.83 7.45 -21.14
C ALA A 212 -11.39 7.09 -21.55
N PHE A 213 -11.20 6.03 -22.35
CA PHE A 213 -9.87 5.60 -22.78
C PHE A 213 -9.23 6.55 -23.80
N ASP A 214 -9.99 7.08 -24.76
CA ASP A 214 -9.46 8.04 -25.74
C ASP A 214 -8.94 9.30 -25.04
N VAL A 215 -9.67 9.82 -24.05
CA VAL A 215 -9.24 10.99 -23.28
C VAL A 215 -8.06 10.64 -22.36
N GLY A 216 -8.12 9.51 -21.66
CA GLY A 216 -7.09 9.10 -20.71
C GLY A 216 -5.71 8.87 -21.34
N GLU A 217 -5.66 8.31 -22.55
CA GLU A 217 -4.41 7.99 -23.26
C GLU A 217 -3.56 9.23 -23.56
N VAL A 218 -4.18 10.37 -23.82
CA VAL A 218 -3.47 11.64 -24.03
C VAL A 218 -2.62 12.00 -22.80
N TYR A 219 -3.15 11.78 -21.60
CA TYR A 219 -2.43 12.05 -20.36
C TYR A 219 -1.37 10.99 -20.05
N LEU A 220 -1.65 9.72 -20.34
CA LEU A 220 -0.66 8.65 -20.19
C LEU A 220 0.55 8.88 -21.09
N ALA A 221 0.32 9.16 -22.37
CA ALA A 221 1.38 9.46 -23.34
C ALA A 221 2.23 10.65 -22.89
N LYS A 222 1.60 11.69 -22.34
CA LYS A 222 2.35 12.86 -21.83
C LYS A 222 3.19 12.52 -20.60
N ALA A 223 2.66 11.72 -19.67
CA ALA A 223 3.43 11.29 -18.51
C ALA A 223 4.64 10.43 -18.90
N GLN A 224 4.50 9.55 -19.90
CA GLN A 224 5.61 8.76 -20.45
C GLN A 224 6.69 9.65 -21.07
N GLU A 225 6.30 10.69 -21.82
CA GLU A 225 7.26 11.65 -22.39
C GLU A 225 8.06 12.37 -21.29
N LEU A 226 7.41 12.66 -20.16
CA LEU A 226 8.00 13.42 -19.07
C LEU A 226 8.95 12.58 -18.21
N ASP A 227 8.55 11.39 -17.76
CA ASP A 227 9.37 10.56 -16.89
C ASP A 227 8.96 9.08 -16.87
N MET A 228 9.60 8.26 -17.71
CA MET A 228 9.41 6.79 -17.73
C MET A 228 10.09 6.07 -16.55
N THR A 229 10.81 6.76 -15.66
CA THR A 229 11.44 6.13 -14.50
C THR A 229 10.48 6.00 -13.31
N LEU A 230 9.30 6.63 -13.39
CA LEU A 230 8.31 6.60 -12.32
C LEU A 230 7.57 5.24 -12.26
N PRO A 231 7.45 4.62 -11.08
CA PRO A 231 6.66 3.40 -10.90
C PRO A 231 5.18 3.61 -11.23
N GLU A 232 4.63 4.81 -10.98
CA GLU A 232 3.25 5.18 -11.28
C GLU A 232 2.95 5.17 -12.80
N VAL A 233 3.95 5.48 -13.64
CA VAL A 233 3.82 5.41 -15.11
C VAL A 233 3.72 3.96 -15.55
N HIS A 234 4.60 3.09 -15.04
CA HIS A 234 4.54 1.65 -15.31
C HIS A 234 3.25 1.01 -14.78
N HIS A 235 2.79 1.42 -13.60
CA HIS A 235 1.49 0.99 -13.07
C HIS A 235 0.34 1.34 -14.01
N SER A 236 0.28 2.61 -14.44
CA SER A 236 -0.76 3.08 -15.36
C SER A 236 -0.67 2.43 -16.74
N LEU A 237 0.53 2.19 -17.26
CA LEU A 237 0.72 1.44 -18.50
C LEU A 237 0.14 0.05 -18.37
N GLY A 238 0.50 -0.68 -17.31
CA GLY A 238 0.00 -2.04 -17.12
C GLY A 238 -1.53 -2.09 -16.97
N TRP A 239 -2.12 -1.10 -16.30
CA TRP A 239 -3.57 -0.98 -16.18
C TRP A 239 -4.26 -0.64 -17.51
N ASN A 240 -3.63 0.19 -18.34
CA ASN A 240 -4.12 0.51 -19.69
C ASN A 240 -4.02 -0.69 -20.65
N GLU A 241 -2.89 -1.39 -20.66
CA GLU A 241 -2.72 -2.61 -21.47
C GLU A 241 -3.80 -3.65 -21.14
N LEU A 242 -4.07 -3.86 -19.84
CA LEU A 242 -5.12 -4.78 -19.41
C LEU A 242 -6.52 -4.34 -19.85
N ASN A 243 -6.97 -3.14 -19.46
CA ASN A 243 -8.39 -2.80 -19.62
C ASN A 243 -8.73 -2.35 -21.05
N ARG A 244 -7.80 -1.71 -21.75
CA ARG A 244 -8.05 -1.17 -23.08
C ARG A 244 -7.62 -2.13 -24.18
N LYS A 245 -6.49 -2.82 -24.05
CA LYS A 245 -5.95 -3.65 -25.14
C LYS A 245 -6.15 -5.14 -24.92
N TRP A 246 -6.59 -5.53 -23.71
CA TRP A 246 -6.60 -6.93 -23.27
C TRP A 246 -5.24 -7.61 -23.48
N ASP A 247 -4.15 -6.82 -23.33
CA ASP A 247 -2.78 -7.31 -23.42
C ASP A 247 -2.27 -7.64 -22.02
N PHE A 248 -2.64 -8.84 -21.57
CA PHE A 248 -2.29 -9.38 -20.25
C PHE A 248 -0.78 -9.54 -20.09
N LYS A 249 -0.08 -9.91 -21.16
CA LYS A 249 1.38 -10.05 -21.16
C LYS A 249 2.06 -8.72 -20.88
N SER A 250 1.72 -7.68 -21.64
CA SER A 250 2.31 -6.35 -21.45
C SER A 250 1.88 -5.74 -20.12
N ALA A 251 0.65 -6.00 -19.66
CA ALA A 251 0.18 -5.59 -18.35
C ALA A 251 1.09 -6.12 -17.23
N VAL A 252 1.36 -7.43 -17.22
CA VAL A 252 2.26 -8.06 -16.25
C VAL A 252 3.68 -7.48 -16.29
N ASN A 253 4.24 -7.27 -17.48
CA ASN A 253 5.60 -6.76 -17.64
C ASN A 253 5.74 -5.36 -17.02
N HIS A 254 4.80 -4.47 -17.32
CA HIS A 254 4.79 -3.13 -16.75
C HIS A 254 4.55 -3.13 -15.25
N LEU A 255 3.63 -3.96 -14.74
CA LEU A 255 3.35 -4.03 -13.31
C LEU A 255 4.53 -4.62 -12.51
N ASN A 256 5.24 -5.61 -13.06
CA ASN A 256 6.49 -6.08 -12.47
C ASN A 256 7.54 -4.97 -12.43
N LYS A 257 7.65 -4.16 -13.49
CA LYS A 257 8.58 -3.02 -13.49
C LYS A 257 8.21 -1.98 -12.43
N ALA A 258 6.92 -1.73 -12.21
CA ALA A 258 6.45 -0.87 -11.13
C ALA A 258 6.86 -1.42 -9.74
N LEU A 259 6.78 -2.74 -9.53
CA LEU A 259 7.23 -3.37 -8.28
C LEU A 259 8.76 -3.41 -8.12
N GLU A 260 9.52 -3.53 -9.20
CA GLU A 260 10.99 -3.38 -9.14
C GLU A 260 11.39 -1.98 -8.65
N LEU A 261 10.68 -0.95 -9.11
CA LEU A 261 10.94 0.46 -8.76
C LEU A 261 10.35 0.86 -7.39
N LYS A 262 9.24 0.22 -6.99
CA LYS A 262 8.54 0.48 -5.73
C LYS A 262 8.08 -0.87 -5.12
N PRO A 263 8.94 -1.57 -4.36
CA PRO A 263 8.67 -2.92 -3.88
C PRO A 263 7.42 -3.05 -2.98
N ASN A 264 7.04 -1.99 -2.26
CA ASN A 264 5.86 -1.97 -1.40
C ASN A 264 4.64 -1.34 -2.09
N TYR A 265 4.53 -1.41 -3.41
CA TYR A 265 3.44 -0.78 -4.15
C TYR A 265 2.16 -1.66 -4.13
N SER A 266 1.33 -1.45 -3.10
CA SER A 266 0.02 -2.12 -2.93
C SER A 266 -0.80 -2.12 -4.22
N ASP A 267 -0.92 -0.99 -4.90
CA ASP A 267 -1.75 -0.88 -6.11
C ASP A 267 -1.20 -1.70 -7.29
N ALA A 268 0.12 -1.87 -7.41
CA ALA A 268 0.71 -2.72 -8.44
C ALA A 268 0.46 -4.21 -8.16
N HIS A 269 0.57 -4.64 -6.88
CA HIS A 269 0.14 -5.98 -6.47
C HIS A 269 -1.35 -6.21 -6.74
N GLN A 270 -2.19 -5.22 -6.46
CA GLN A 270 -3.61 -5.29 -6.79
C GLN A 270 -3.84 -5.51 -8.29
N LYS A 271 -3.16 -4.76 -9.16
CA LYS A 271 -3.35 -4.92 -10.61
C LYS A 271 -2.79 -6.25 -11.11
N LEU A 272 -1.67 -6.72 -10.57
CA LEU A 272 -1.15 -8.07 -10.88
C LEU A 272 -2.14 -9.15 -10.47
N PHE A 273 -2.73 -9.03 -9.28
CA PHE A 273 -3.81 -9.92 -8.86
C PHE A 273 -4.92 -9.98 -9.90
N ILE A 274 -5.42 -8.83 -10.35
CA ILE A 274 -6.50 -8.76 -11.35
C ILE A 274 -6.04 -9.43 -12.65
N THR A 275 -4.88 -9.07 -13.20
CA THR A 275 -4.38 -9.66 -14.45
C THR A 275 -4.24 -11.19 -14.34
N LEU A 276 -3.75 -11.69 -13.22
CA LEU A 276 -3.52 -13.13 -12.99
C LEU A 276 -4.83 -13.90 -12.75
N ILE A 277 -5.75 -13.35 -11.97
CA ILE A 277 -7.00 -14.06 -11.66
C ILE A 277 -7.88 -14.19 -12.90
N LEU A 278 -7.93 -13.18 -13.77
CA LEU A 278 -8.75 -13.20 -14.98
C LEU A 278 -8.32 -14.31 -15.95
N GLU A 279 -7.04 -14.67 -15.96
CA GLU A 279 -6.53 -15.79 -16.77
C GLU A 279 -6.71 -17.17 -16.12
N GLY A 280 -7.06 -17.23 -14.83
CA GLY A 280 -7.18 -18.48 -14.07
C GLY A 280 -5.91 -18.89 -13.33
N GLU A 281 -4.89 -18.02 -13.22
CA GLU A 281 -3.65 -18.29 -12.47
C GLU A 281 -3.85 -18.08 -10.96
N LEU A 282 -4.76 -18.86 -10.36
CA LEU A 282 -5.33 -18.60 -9.03
C LEU A 282 -4.30 -18.56 -7.90
N GLN A 283 -3.24 -19.39 -7.93
CA GLN A 283 -2.21 -19.39 -6.89
C GLN A 283 -1.35 -18.13 -6.93
N LYS A 284 -0.93 -17.71 -8.13
CA LYS A 284 -0.16 -16.47 -8.33
C LYS A 284 -1.01 -15.25 -7.97
N ALA A 285 -2.29 -15.26 -8.35
CA ALA A 285 -3.25 -14.24 -7.97
C ALA A 285 -3.40 -14.13 -6.43
N ASP A 286 -3.63 -15.26 -5.73
CA ASP A 286 -3.78 -15.30 -4.26
C ASP A 286 -2.55 -14.71 -3.54
N HIS A 287 -1.34 -14.97 -4.05
CA HIS A 287 -0.13 -14.35 -3.55
C HIS A 287 -0.19 -12.81 -3.61
N HIS A 288 -0.50 -12.23 -4.78
CA HIS A 288 -0.49 -10.78 -4.93
C HIS A 288 -1.61 -10.08 -4.17
N ILE A 289 -2.81 -10.64 -4.08
CA ILE A 289 -3.86 -10.01 -3.28
C ILE A 289 -3.59 -10.16 -1.78
N THR A 290 -2.95 -11.25 -1.36
CA THR A 290 -2.48 -11.40 0.02
C THR A 290 -1.41 -10.36 0.34
N GLU A 291 -0.49 -10.11 -0.58
CA GLU A 291 0.56 -9.10 -0.41
C GLU A 291 -0.02 -7.67 -0.40
N SER A 292 -0.93 -7.35 -1.32
CA SER A 292 -1.65 -6.08 -1.34
C SER A 292 -2.41 -5.84 -0.02
N LEU A 293 -3.16 -6.84 0.47
CA LEU A 293 -3.87 -6.75 1.75
C LEU A 293 -2.92 -6.67 2.96
N ARG A 294 -1.72 -7.27 2.87
CA ARG A 294 -0.69 -7.18 3.91
C ARG A 294 -0.08 -5.78 3.99
N LEU A 295 0.01 -5.08 2.86
CA LEU A 295 0.51 -3.69 2.74
C LEU A 295 -0.59 -2.67 3.07
N ASP A 296 -1.84 -2.94 2.71
CA ASP A 296 -2.98 -2.05 2.93
C ASP A 296 -4.22 -2.81 3.47
N PRO A 297 -4.19 -3.23 4.75
CA PRO A 297 -5.20 -4.11 5.35
C PRO A 297 -6.59 -3.48 5.52
N LEU A 298 -6.68 -2.15 5.60
CA LEU A 298 -7.91 -1.38 5.78
C LEU A 298 -8.36 -0.70 4.48
N SER A 299 -7.85 -1.14 3.33
CA SER A 299 -8.40 -0.79 2.02
C SER A 299 -9.67 -1.59 1.74
N ASP A 300 -10.76 -0.87 1.49
CA ASP A 300 -12.04 -1.43 1.03
C ASP A 300 -11.87 -2.18 -0.28
N LEU A 301 -11.08 -1.63 -1.21
CA LEU A 301 -10.81 -2.23 -2.51
C LEU A 301 -9.99 -3.53 -2.42
N ASN A 302 -8.99 -3.59 -1.53
CA ASN A 302 -8.24 -4.83 -1.29
C ASN A 302 -9.10 -5.90 -0.61
N ASN A 303 -9.99 -5.51 0.30
CA ASN A 303 -10.96 -6.43 0.86
C ASN A 303 -11.94 -6.93 -0.21
N TYR A 304 -12.43 -6.07 -1.10
CA TYR A 304 -13.24 -6.46 -2.25
C TYR A 304 -12.52 -7.50 -3.12
N PHE A 305 -11.27 -7.24 -3.52
CA PHE A 305 -10.51 -8.17 -4.37
C PHE A 305 -10.15 -9.48 -3.66
N MET A 306 -9.89 -9.46 -2.35
CA MET A 306 -9.72 -10.69 -1.56
C MET A 306 -11.03 -11.49 -1.48
N ALA A 307 -12.17 -10.81 -1.40
CA ALA A 307 -13.49 -11.44 -1.45
C ALA A 307 -13.76 -12.07 -2.83
N TYR A 308 -13.43 -11.35 -3.92
CA TYR A 308 -13.54 -11.85 -5.29
C TYR A 308 -12.64 -13.07 -5.53
N ASN A 309 -11.38 -13.01 -5.11
CA ASN A 309 -10.46 -14.16 -5.14
C ASN A 309 -11.05 -15.37 -4.40
N SER A 310 -11.60 -15.14 -3.20
CA SER A 310 -12.22 -16.19 -2.40
C SER A 310 -13.48 -16.75 -3.06
N TYR A 311 -14.27 -15.90 -3.73
CA TYR A 311 -15.46 -16.28 -4.49
C TYR A 311 -15.11 -17.19 -5.67
N VAL A 312 -14.17 -16.79 -6.53
CA VAL A 312 -13.68 -17.60 -7.65
C VAL A 312 -13.13 -18.95 -7.16
N ASN A 313 -12.45 -18.97 -6.01
CA ASN A 313 -11.96 -20.18 -5.36
C ASN A 313 -13.02 -20.93 -4.53
N ARG A 314 -14.30 -20.53 -4.55
CA ARG A 314 -15.41 -21.10 -3.77
C ARG A 314 -15.15 -21.21 -2.25
N LYS A 315 -14.34 -20.31 -1.69
CA LYS A 315 -14.03 -20.18 -0.25
C LYS A 315 -15.09 -19.32 0.46
N HIS A 316 -16.34 -19.78 0.49
CA HIS A 316 -17.52 -19.00 0.91
C HIS A 316 -17.38 -18.23 2.24
N ALA A 317 -16.81 -18.84 3.28
CA ALA A 317 -16.60 -18.17 4.56
C ALA A 317 -15.69 -16.94 4.44
N LYS A 318 -14.60 -17.07 3.67
CA LYS A 318 -13.64 -15.98 3.42
C LYS A 318 -14.25 -14.91 2.50
N THR A 319 -15.04 -15.33 1.50
CA THR A 319 -15.82 -14.42 0.63
C THR A 319 -16.71 -13.48 1.44
N ASN A 320 -17.57 -14.03 2.30
CA ASN A 320 -18.52 -13.22 3.09
C ASN A 320 -17.80 -12.32 4.12
N LEU A 321 -16.71 -12.82 4.73
CA LEU A 321 -15.90 -12.04 5.66
C LEU A 321 -15.34 -10.77 5.00
N HIS A 322 -14.72 -10.90 3.82
CA HIS A 322 -14.07 -9.78 3.16
C HIS A 322 -15.05 -8.83 2.46
N PHE A 323 -16.17 -9.31 1.92
CA PHE A 323 -17.23 -8.41 1.46
C PHE A 323 -17.82 -7.60 2.61
N LYS A 324 -18.08 -8.23 3.77
CA LYS A 324 -18.53 -7.52 4.96
C LYS A 324 -17.53 -6.43 5.38
N LYS A 325 -16.23 -6.77 5.46
CA LYS A 325 -15.19 -5.79 5.82
C LYS A 325 -15.09 -4.66 4.79
N CYS A 326 -15.20 -4.96 3.49
CA CYS A 326 -15.25 -3.96 2.42
C CYS A 326 -16.36 -2.93 2.66
N PHE A 327 -17.60 -3.38 2.90
CA PHE A 327 -18.74 -2.48 3.10
C PHE A 327 -18.74 -1.79 4.48
N GLU A 328 -18.10 -2.37 5.51
CA GLU A 328 -17.83 -1.70 6.79
C GLU A 328 -16.84 -0.54 6.63
N LEU A 329 -15.84 -0.69 5.76
CA LEU A 329 -14.86 0.35 5.46
C LEU A 329 -15.45 1.43 4.53
N ASN A 330 -16.19 1.03 3.49
CA ASN A 330 -16.80 1.92 2.52
C ASN A 330 -18.12 1.36 1.97
N ASN A 331 -19.24 1.75 2.56
CA ASN A 331 -20.56 1.34 2.09
C ASN A 331 -21.00 2.02 0.77
N LYS A 332 -20.22 2.98 0.25
CA LYS A 332 -20.46 3.66 -1.03
C LYS A 332 -19.72 3.00 -2.19
N PHE A 333 -18.98 1.92 -1.97
CA PHE A 333 -18.28 1.18 -3.02
C PHE A 333 -19.28 0.38 -3.88
N ILE A 334 -19.98 1.07 -4.78
CA ILE A 334 -21.14 0.55 -5.51
C ILE A 334 -20.79 -0.69 -6.36
N VAL A 335 -19.58 -0.71 -6.93
CA VAL A 335 -19.11 -1.76 -7.84
C VAL A 335 -19.12 -3.14 -7.18
N GLY A 336 -18.87 -3.20 -5.87
CA GLY A 336 -18.75 -4.45 -5.12
C GLY A 336 -20.06 -5.17 -4.84
N TYR A 337 -21.20 -4.48 -4.84
CA TYR A 337 -22.49 -5.08 -4.45
C TYR A 337 -22.98 -6.13 -5.44
N GLY A 338 -22.91 -5.86 -6.75
CA GLY A 338 -23.32 -6.80 -7.79
C GLY A 338 -22.48 -8.08 -7.81
N ILE A 339 -21.16 -7.98 -7.62
CA ILE A 339 -20.30 -9.18 -7.50
C ILE A 339 -20.60 -9.96 -6.22
N TYR A 340 -20.89 -9.28 -5.11
CA TYR A 340 -21.35 -9.97 -3.91
C TYR A 340 -22.70 -10.69 -4.14
N ALA A 341 -23.59 -10.11 -4.95
CA ALA A 341 -24.83 -10.76 -5.36
C ALA A 341 -24.58 -12.06 -6.14
N LEU A 342 -23.63 -12.06 -7.10
CA LEU A 342 -23.21 -13.28 -7.80
C LEU A 342 -22.68 -14.33 -6.81
N ALA A 343 -21.84 -13.91 -5.86
CA ALA A 343 -21.32 -14.80 -4.82
C ALA A 343 -22.42 -15.39 -3.91
N LEU A 344 -23.52 -14.67 -3.68
CA LEU A 344 -24.68 -15.17 -2.93
C LEU A 344 -25.51 -16.16 -3.75
N VAL A 345 -25.62 -15.95 -5.07
CA VAL A 345 -26.24 -16.94 -5.97
C VAL A 345 -25.43 -18.24 -5.99
N ASP A 346 -24.11 -18.18 -6.13
CA ASP A 346 -23.24 -19.38 -6.12
C ASP A 346 -23.30 -20.12 -4.77
N GLN A 347 -23.52 -19.40 -3.68
CA GLN A 347 -23.75 -19.96 -2.34
C GLN A 347 -25.15 -20.54 -2.13
N ASN A 348 -26.03 -20.49 -3.14
CA ASN A 348 -27.45 -20.86 -3.05
C ASN A 348 -28.20 -20.08 -1.95
N LYS A 349 -27.95 -18.76 -1.88
CA LYS A 349 -28.60 -17.82 -0.94
C LYS A 349 -29.13 -16.56 -1.64
N PRO A 350 -29.90 -16.68 -2.74
CA PRO A 350 -30.36 -15.52 -3.50
C PRO A 350 -31.30 -14.60 -2.70
N GLU A 351 -31.97 -15.08 -1.66
CA GLU A 351 -32.89 -14.29 -0.83
C GLU A 351 -32.15 -13.19 -0.05
N LEU A 352 -30.90 -13.43 0.35
CA LEU A 352 -30.09 -12.44 1.08
C LEU A 352 -29.75 -11.21 0.22
N ILE A 353 -29.81 -11.34 -1.11
CA ILE A 353 -29.52 -10.23 -2.03
C ILE A 353 -30.50 -9.07 -1.81
N PHE A 354 -31.76 -9.33 -1.45
CA PHE A 354 -32.74 -8.28 -1.17
C PHE A 354 -32.35 -7.44 0.05
N GLU A 355 -31.88 -8.08 1.12
CA GLU A 355 -31.41 -7.38 2.32
C GLU A 355 -30.20 -6.50 1.99
N VAL A 356 -29.24 -7.04 1.25
CA VAL A 356 -28.04 -6.30 0.85
C VAL A 356 -28.39 -5.13 -0.06
N ALA A 357 -29.23 -5.32 -1.08
CA ALA A 357 -29.64 -4.27 -2.00
C ALA A 357 -30.38 -3.12 -1.29
N ASN A 358 -31.15 -3.42 -0.24
CA ASN A 358 -31.85 -2.41 0.54
C ASN A 358 -30.90 -1.60 1.46
N LYS A 359 -29.68 -2.09 1.74
CA LYS A 359 -28.67 -1.38 2.54
C LYS A 359 -27.76 -0.46 1.72
N ILE A 360 -27.83 -0.50 0.39
CA ILE A 360 -27.06 0.41 -0.47
C ILE A 360 -27.49 1.85 -0.16
N PRO A 361 -26.57 2.77 0.16
CA PRO A 361 -26.92 4.17 0.42
C PRO A 361 -27.46 4.85 -0.85
N GLU A 362 -28.27 5.90 -0.70
CA GLU A 362 -28.73 6.70 -1.84
C GLU A 362 -27.58 7.53 -2.42
N ILE A 363 -26.96 7.02 -3.48
CA ILE A 363 -25.85 7.62 -4.23
C ILE A 363 -26.08 7.41 -5.74
N GLU A 364 -25.29 8.10 -6.57
CA GLU A 364 -25.31 7.90 -8.02
C GLU A 364 -25.13 6.42 -8.39
N GLY A 365 -25.98 5.90 -9.27
CA GLY A 365 -25.97 4.49 -9.69
C GLY A 365 -26.70 3.51 -8.76
N ALA A 366 -27.09 3.92 -7.55
CA ALA A 366 -27.70 3.02 -6.57
C ALA A 366 -29.01 2.37 -7.04
N GLU A 367 -29.87 3.10 -7.75
CA GLU A 367 -31.12 2.55 -8.30
C GLU A 367 -30.84 1.46 -9.35
N THR A 368 -29.89 1.70 -10.24
CA THR A 368 -29.47 0.72 -11.26
C THR A 368 -28.88 -0.51 -10.60
N GLU A 369 -28.02 -0.35 -9.59
CA GLU A 369 -27.43 -1.46 -8.85
C GLU A 369 -28.50 -2.30 -8.12
N ARG A 370 -29.45 -1.64 -7.45
CA ARG A 370 -30.59 -2.31 -6.82
C ARG A 370 -31.42 -3.09 -7.84
N LEU A 371 -31.65 -2.51 -9.02
CA LEU A 371 -32.40 -3.18 -10.09
C LEU A 371 -31.66 -4.43 -10.58
N ILE A 372 -30.36 -4.32 -10.86
CA ILE A 372 -29.49 -5.45 -11.25
C ILE A 372 -29.58 -6.57 -10.21
N MET A 373 -29.28 -6.24 -8.95
CA MET A 373 -29.24 -7.22 -7.86
C MET A 373 -30.59 -7.91 -7.64
N LYS A 374 -31.69 -7.14 -7.61
CA LYS A 374 -33.04 -7.71 -7.44
C LYS A 374 -33.41 -8.60 -8.63
N THR A 375 -33.04 -8.23 -9.85
CA THR A 375 -33.29 -9.06 -11.04
C THR A 375 -32.53 -10.37 -10.98
N LEU A 376 -31.25 -10.32 -10.57
CA LEU A 376 -30.42 -11.50 -10.36
C LEU A 376 -31.03 -12.44 -9.29
N ALA A 377 -31.48 -11.88 -8.16
CA ALA A 377 -32.14 -12.64 -7.10
C ALA A 377 -33.41 -13.34 -7.60
N PHE A 378 -34.30 -12.62 -8.29
CA PHE A 378 -35.51 -13.21 -8.85
C PHE A 378 -35.23 -14.26 -9.92
N ALA A 379 -34.21 -14.06 -10.76
CA ALA A 379 -33.78 -15.05 -11.74
C ALA A 379 -33.33 -16.35 -11.08
N ALA A 380 -32.59 -16.26 -9.97
CA ALA A 380 -32.14 -17.42 -9.21
C ALA A 380 -33.28 -18.13 -8.43
N ILE A 381 -34.27 -17.38 -7.94
CA ILE A 381 -35.44 -17.94 -7.22
C ILE A 381 -36.47 -18.56 -8.19
N GLY A 382 -36.61 -18.01 -9.41
CA GLY A 382 -37.53 -18.52 -10.43
C GLY A 382 -38.92 -17.85 -10.47
N THR A 383 -39.07 -16.62 -9.98
CA THR A 383 -40.36 -15.90 -10.00
C THR A 383 -40.59 -15.18 -11.34
N ARG A 384 -41.26 -15.86 -12.28
CA ARG A 384 -41.36 -15.43 -13.69
C ARG A 384 -41.88 -14.00 -13.92
N GLU A 385 -42.98 -13.60 -13.26
CA GLU A 385 -43.61 -12.28 -13.46
C GLU A 385 -42.69 -11.11 -13.06
N GLU A 386 -41.98 -11.26 -11.93
CA GLU A 386 -41.06 -10.24 -11.43
C GLU A 386 -39.82 -10.07 -12.33
N ILE A 387 -39.43 -11.13 -13.07
CA ILE A 387 -38.25 -11.12 -13.96
C ILE A 387 -38.56 -10.33 -15.23
N GLU A 388 -39.68 -10.61 -15.90
CA GLU A 388 -40.00 -10.01 -17.22
C GLU A 388 -40.08 -8.48 -17.15
N SER A 389 -40.77 -7.93 -16.15
CA SER A 389 -40.85 -6.47 -15.94
C SER A 389 -39.48 -5.83 -15.70
N ARG A 390 -38.59 -6.51 -14.97
CA ARG A 390 -37.24 -5.97 -14.67
C ARG A 390 -36.28 -6.07 -15.84
N LEU A 391 -36.35 -7.14 -16.62
CA LEU A 391 -35.57 -7.27 -17.85
C LEU A 391 -35.90 -6.14 -18.83
N ILE A 392 -37.16 -5.72 -18.96
CA ILE A 392 -37.53 -4.56 -19.77
C ILE A 392 -36.82 -3.30 -19.27
N LYS A 393 -36.82 -3.05 -17.95
CA LYS A 393 -36.14 -1.89 -17.36
C LYS A 393 -34.62 -1.94 -17.58
N LEU A 394 -33.99 -3.09 -17.41
CA LEU A 394 -32.55 -3.25 -17.68
C LEU A 394 -32.23 -3.02 -19.16
N THR A 395 -33.05 -3.52 -20.09
CA THR A 395 -32.84 -3.28 -21.53
C THR A 395 -32.89 -1.79 -21.87
N LEU A 396 -33.77 -1.01 -21.25
CA LEU A 396 -33.80 0.45 -21.44
C LEU A 396 -32.49 1.12 -20.96
N LEU A 397 -31.87 0.60 -19.90
CA LEU A 397 -30.60 1.11 -19.37
C LEU A 397 -29.39 0.76 -20.24
N LEU A 398 -29.52 -0.09 -21.27
CA LEU A 398 -28.44 -0.30 -22.24
C LEU A 398 -28.17 0.94 -23.11
N ALA A 399 -29.06 1.95 -23.07
CA ALA A 399 -28.87 3.25 -23.72
C ALA A 399 -28.37 4.35 -22.75
N SER A 400 -28.00 4.01 -21.51
CA SER A 400 -27.48 4.96 -20.51
C SER A 400 -25.97 4.81 -20.28
N ASP A 401 -25.40 5.69 -19.44
CA ASP A 401 -24.02 5.60 -18.97
C ASP A 401 -23.68 4.27 -18.27
N SER A 402 -24.69 3.53 -17.78
CA SER A 402 -24.52 2.23 -17.11
C SER A 402 -24.58 1.04 -18.06
N CYS A 403 -24.55 1.26 -19.39
CA CYS A 403 -24.81 0.23 -20.39
C CYS A 403 -23.88 -0.98 -20.26
N GLU A 404 -22.56 -0.80 -20.08
CA GLU A 404 -21.61 -1.89 -19.90
C GLU A 404 -21.92 -2.70 -18.63
N ARG A 405 -22.14 -2.01 -17.52
CA ARG A 405 -22.47 -2.66 -16.24
C ARG A 405 -23.74 -3.49 -16.36
N VAL A 406 -24.78 -2.96 -17.00
CA VAL A 406 -26.02 -3.68 -17.26
C VAL A 406 -25.78 -4.87 -18.19
N ARG A 407 -25.02 -4.69 -19.29
CA ARG A 407 -24.66 -5.76 -20.22
C ARG A 407 -23.99 -6.92 -19.51
N PHE A 408 -23.00 -6.61 -18.68
CA PHE A 408 -22.26 -7.60 -17.89
C PHE A 408 -23.20 -8.44 -17.02
N PHE A 409 -24.09 -7.83 -16.24
CA PHE A 409 -25.01 -8.59 -15.39
C PHE A 409 -26.14 -9.29 -16.16
N MET A 410 -26.50 -8.82 -17.36
CA MET A 410 -27.46 -9.52 -18.24
C MET A 410 -26.91 -10.89 -18.67
N ILE A 411 -25.60 -11.03 -18.88
CA ILE A 411 -24.96 -12.33 -19.18
C ILE A 411 -25.26 -13.34 -18.07
N TYR A 412 -25.06 -12.95 -16.80
CA TYR A 412 -25.34 -13.81 -15.64
C TYR A 412 -26.82 -14.12 -15.49
N ILE A 413 -27.68 -13.10 -15.62
CA ILE A 413 -29.13 -13.28 -15.52
C ILE A 413 -29.63 -14.29 -16.56
N TYR A 414 -29.22 -14.16 -17.83
CA TYR A 414 -29.63 -15.10 -18.87
C TYR A 414 -29.01 -16.49 -18.70
N THR A 415 -27.78 -16.59 -18.18
CA THR A 415 -27.16 -17.87 -17.86
C THR A 415 -27.93 -18.62 -16.77
N ILE A 416 -28.32 -17.93 -15.69
CA ILE A 416 -29.14 -18.50 -14.60
C ILE A 416 -30.51 -18.96 -15.12
N LEU A 417 -31.11 -18.19 -16.04
CA LEU A 417 -32.37 -18.53 -16.71
C LEU A 417 -32.23 -19.63 -17.78
N LYS A 418 -31.02 -20.16 -17.98
CA LYS A 418 -30.69 -21.17 -19.01
C LYS A 418 -30.99 -20.71 -20.44
N LYS A 419 -30.92 -19.40 -20.68
CA LYS A 419 -31.07 -18.77 -22.00
C LYS A 419 -29.68 -18.46 -22.59
N TYR A 420 -28.90 -19.50 -22.86
CA TYR A 420 -27.49 -19.38 -23.19
C TYR A 420 -27.23 -18.59 -24.47
N GLU A 421 -28.05 -18.75 -25.51
CA GLU A 421 -27.92 -17.96 -26.76
C GLU A 421 -27.98 -16.44 -26.49
N LEU A 422 -28.91 -15.99 -25.65
CA LEU A 422 -29.00 -14.57 -25.29
C LEU A 422 -27.79 -14.12 -24.47
N ALA A 423 -27.30 -14.96 -23.55
CA ALA A 423 -26.09 -14.65 -22.78
C ALA A 423 -24.89 -14.47 -23.73
N LEU A 424 -24.74 -15.34 -24.73
CA LEU A 424 -23.69 -15.28 -25.74
C LEU A 424 -23.81 -14.05 -26.64
N ASP A 425 -25.02 -13.65 -27.05
CA ASP A 425 -25.25 -12.41 -27.81
C ASP A 425 -24.76 -11.18 -27.02
N PHE A 426 -24.98 -11.16 -25.70
CA PHE A 426 -24.49 -10.09 -24.84
C PHE A 426 -22.96 -10.09 -24.68
N ILE A 427 -22.33 -11.27 -24.67
CA ILE A 427 -20.86 -11.41 -24.65
C ILE A 427 -20.25 -10.87 -25.94
N GLU A 428 -20.75 -11.31 -27.09
CA GLU A 428 -20.28 -10.86 -28.40
C GLU A 428 -20.45 -9.34 -28.57
N ALA A 429 -21.58 -8.80 -28.14
CA ALA A 429 -21.81 -7.35 -28.13
C ALA A 429 -20.81 -6.60 -27.22
N GLY A 430 -20.45 -7.17 -26.06
CA GLY A 430 -19.42 -6.59 -25.19
C GLY A 430 -18.03 -6.63 -25.83
N ILE A 431 -17.72 -7.70 -26.55
CA ILE A 431 -16.45 -7.87 -27.28
C ILE A 431 -16.30 -6.87 -28.41
N GLU A 432 -17.34 -6.68 -29.23
CA GLU A 432 -17.35 -5.67 -30.30
C GLU A 432 -17.08 -4.25 -29.79
N ARG A 433 -17.46 -3.97 -28.54
CA ARG A 433 -17.29 -2.68 -27.86
C ARG A 433 -15.99 -2.61 -27.06
N ASN A 434 -15.24 -3.71 -26.98
CA ASN A 434 -14.01 -3.83 -26.20
C ASN A 434 -14.25 -3.46 -24.72
N GLU A 435 -15.38 -3.92 -24.16
CA GLU A 435 -15.80 -3.63 -22.79
C GLU A 435 -14.92 -4.39 -21.76
N PRO A 436 -14.18 -3.70 -20.87
CA PRO A 436 -13.28 -4.33 -19.91
C PRO A 436 -13.92 -5.42 -19.05
N LEU A 437 -15.21 -5.30 -18.72
CA LEU A 437 -15.91 -6.30 -17.91
C LEU A 437 -16.00 -7.68 -18.57
N MET A 438 -15.82 -7.79 -19.89
CA MET A 438 -15.78 -9.09 -20.58
C MET A 438 -14.60 -9.96 -20.14
N THR A 439 -13.52 -9.35 -19.63
CA THR A 439 -12.35 -10.10 -19.14
C THR A 439 -12.65 -10.96 -17.90
N LEU A 440 -13.73 -10.66 -17.15
CA LEU A 440 -14.10 -11.40 -15.93
C LEU A 440 -14.77 -12.75 -16.20
N LEU A 441 -15.20 -13.02 -17.44
CA LEU A 441 -16.11 -14.12 -17.75
C LEU A 441 -15.46 -15.51 -17.60
N LYS A 442 -14.14 -15.63 -17.80
CA LYS A 442 -13.42 -16.91 -17.86
C LYS A 442 -13.46 -17.71 -16.56
N VAL A 443 -13.44 -17.02 -15.41
CA VAL A 443 -13.18 -17.66 -14.11
C VAL A 443 -14.40 -17.67 -13.19
N ASP A 444 -15.50 -17.06 -13.61
CA ASP A 444 -16.70 -16.97 -12.77
C ASP A 444 -17.43 -18.33 -12.70
N PRO A 445 -17.65 -18.89 -11.49
CA PRO A 445 -18.26 -20.20 -11.34
C PRO A 445 -19.71 -20.29 -11.85
N LEU A 446 -20.46 -19.18 -11.93
CA LEU A 446 -21.84 -19.15 -12.44
C LEU A 446 -21.91 -19.29 -13.96
N LEU A 447 -20.80 -19.02 -14.66
CA LEU A 447 -20.72 -19.14 -16.13
C LEU A 447 -20.20 -20.50 -16.58
N ALA A 448 -19.94 -21.44 -15.66
CA ALA A 448 -19.53 -22.81 -15.96
C ALA A 448 -20.37 -23.50 -17.05
N PRO A 449 -21.71 -23.34 -17.13
CA PRO A 449 -22.49 -23.91 -18.23
C PRO A 449 -22.09 -23.40 -19.63
N LEU A 450 -21.67 -22.14 -19.75
CA LEU A 450 -21.27 -21.56 -21.03
C LEU A 450 -19.94 -22.10 -21.56
N HIS A 451 -19.07 -22.65 -20.70
CA HIS A 451 -17.79 -23.23 -21.14
C HIS A 451 -17.94 -24.43 -22.08
N ALA A 452 -19.13 -25.06 -22.12
CA ALA A 452 -19.43 -26.11 -23.09
C ALA A 452 -19.66 -25.55 -24.50
N GLU A 453 -20.11 -24.30 -24.62
CA GLU A 453 -20.52 -23.65 -25.86
C GLU A 453 -19.32 -23.18 -26.69
N ASP A 454 -19.31 -23.50 -27.98
CA ASP A 454 -18.21 -23.11 -28.86
C ASP A 454 -18.12 -21.59 -29.07
N ARG A 455 -19.27 -20.89 -29.08
CA ARG A 455 -19.31 -19.42 -29.11
C ARG A 455 -18.59 -18.81 -27.91
N PHE A 456 -18.72 -19.40 -26.72
CA PHE A 456 -18.03 -18.92 -25.52
C PHE A 456 -16.53 -19.21 -25.58
N LYS A 457 -16.11 -20.39 -26.05
CA LYS A 457 -14.68 -20.71 -26.23
C LYS A 457 -14.02 -19.72 -27.20
N ASN A 458 -14.67 -19.44 -28.33
CA ASN A 458 -14.20 -18.43 -29.28
C ASN A 458 -14.14 -17.02 -28.66
N ALA A 459 -15.15 -16.64 -27.87
CA ALA A 459 -15.13 -15.38 -27.13
C ALA A 459 -13.91 -15.29 -26.19
N LEU A 460 -13.58 -16.36 -25.46
CA LEU A 460 -12.39 -16.40 -24.62
C LEU A 460 -11.09 -16.35 -25.44
N GLU A 461 -11.02 -16.99 -26.60
CA GLU A 461 -9.85 -16.88 -27.49
C GLU A 461 -9.62 -15.44 -27.96
N ILE A 462 -10.69 -14.70 -28.26
CA ILE A 462 -10.62 -13.28 -28.62
C ILE A 462 -10.13 -12.44 -27.42
N ILE A 463 -10.74 -12.62 -26.25
CA ILE A 463 -10.44 -11.83 -25.05
C ILE A 463 -9.00 -12.06 -24.58
N PHE A 464 -8.51 -13.29 -24.62
CA PHE A 464 -7.20 -13.68 -24.09
C PHE A 464 -6.14 -13.89 -25.17
N ALA A 465 -6.34 -13.33 -26.37
CA ALA A 465 -5.42 -13.50 -27.50
C ALA A 465 -3.98 -13.04 -27.21
N LEU A 466 -3.81 -12.04 -26.33
CA LEU A 466 -2.52 -11.44 -25.94
C LEU A 466 -2.10 -11.85 -24.51
N SER A 467 -2.31 -13.13 -24.20
CA SER A 467 -1.94 -13.75 -22.93
C SER A 467 -0.57 -14.45 -23.00
N ASP A 468 0.22 -14.37 -21.93
CA ASP A 468 1.43 -15.17 -21.71
C ASP A 468 1.73 -15.35 -20.20
N VAL A 469 0.72 -15.24 -19.34
CA VAL A 469 0.93 -15.14 -17.89
C VAL A 469 1.27 -16.48 -17.24
N GLN A 470 1.11 -17.59 -17.97
CA GLN A 470 1.63 -18.90 -17.55
C GLN A 470 3.15 -18.84 -17.28
N ASN A 471 3.88 -18.05 -18.07
CA ASN A 471 5.32 -17.81 -17.92
C ASN A 471 5.68 -16.75 -16.88
N TYR A 472 4.69 -16.21 -16.15
CA TYR A 472 4.91 -15.27 -15.07
C TYR A 472 5.92 -15.80 -14.05
N LYS A 473 6.97 -15.02 -13.81
CA LYS A 473 7.90 -15.19 -12.71
C LYS A 473 7.82 -13.96 -11.82
N GLN A 474 7.80 -14.19 -10.51
CA GLN A 474 7.95 -13.11 -9.56
C GLN A 474 9.33 -12.47 -9.75
N PRO A 475 9.44 -11.14 -9.63
CA PRO A 475 10.74 -10.48 -9.64
C PRO A 475 11.62 -11.05 -8.52
N LEU A 476 12.86 -11.39 -8.87
CA LEU A 476 13.84 -11.89 -7.90
C LEU A 476 14.18 -10.77 -6.92
N LYS A 477 14.15 -11.06 -5.62
CA LYS A 477 14.71 -10.15 -4.61
C LYS A 477 16.23 -10.13 -4.75
N ASN A 478 16.82 -8.96 -4.91
CA ASN A 478 18.27 -8.83 -5.02
C ASN A 478 18.88 -8.95 -3.62
N ASN A 479 19.31 -10.14 -3.25
CA ASN A 479 20.21 -10.34 -2.11
C ASN A 479 21.65 -10.38 -2.63
N SER A 480 22.18 -9.25 -3.10
CA SER A 480 23.60 -9.16 -3.44
C SER A 480 24.42 -8.91 -2.17
N GLU A 481 25.53 -9.64 -2.01
CA GLU A 481 26.53 -9.31 -1.00
C GLU A 481 27.09 -7.89 -1.26
N LEU A 482 27.13 -7.03 -0.24
CA LEU A 482 27.62 -5.64 -0.39
C LEU A 482 29.13 -5.48 -0.22
N LEU A 483 29.80 -6.50 0.32
CA LEU A 483 31.23 -6.55 0.55
C LEU A 483 31.76 -7.94 0.21
N SER A 484 32.98 -7.98 -0.33
CA SER A 484 33.72 -9.24 -0.49
C SER A 484 34.08 -9.83 0.88
N LYS A 485 34.48 -11.11 0.90
CA LYS A 485 34.95 -11.77 2.13
C LYS A 485 36.19 -11.07 2.71
N GLU A 486 37.11 -10.62 1.85
CA GLU A 486 38.34 -9.93 2.26
C GLU A 486 38.03 -8.55 2.86
N ASP A 487 37.18 -7.77 2.19
CA ASP A 487 36.75 -6.46 2.69
C ASP A 487 35.98 -6.59 4.01
N SER A 488 35.14 -7.63 4.13
CA SER A 488 34.40 -7.89 5.37
C SER A 488 35.37 -8.10 6.55
N ILE A 489 36.43 -8.88 6.37
CA ILE A 489 37.44 -9.13 7.41
C ILE A 489 38.20 -7.84 7.72
N HIS A 490 38.63 -7.11 6.69
CA HIS A 490 39.34 -5.83 6.85
C HIS A 490 38.52 -4.83 7.67
N PHE A 491 37.28 -4.55 7.27
CA PHE A 491 36.45 -3.55 7.94
C PHE A 491 35.98 -4.00 9.33
N LEU A 492 35.83 -5.29 9.61
CA LEU A 492 35.60 -5.77 10.97
C LEU A 492 36.79 -5.46 11.90
N ASN A 493 38.02 -5.57 11.41
CA ASN A 493 39.21 -5.23 12.19
C ASN A 493 39.33 -3.72 12.39
N VAL A 494 39.07 -2.91 11.35
CA VAL A 494 39.04 -1.45 11.45
C VAL A 494 37.98 -1.00 12.47
N LEU A 495 36.76 -1.55 12.37
CA LEU A 495 35.66 -1.25 13.28
C LEU A 495 36.00 -1.57 14.74
N LYS A 496 36.56 -2.76 15.01
CA LYS A 496 36.97 -3.16 16.37
C LYS A 496 38.06 -2.23 16.91
N GLY A 497 39.10 -1.98 16.12
CA GLY A 497 40.20 -1.10 16.53
C GLY A 497 39.74 0.34 16.81
N HIS A 498 38.81 0.85 16.01
CA HIS A 498 38.20 2.17 16.20
C HIS A 498 37.37 2.25 17.48
N ILE A 499 36.48 1.28 17.70
CA ILE A 499 35.61 1.22 18.88
C ILE A 499 36.43 1.11 20.18
N ASP A 500 37.47 0.29 20.22
CA ASP A 500 38.30 0.10 21.40
C ASP A 500 39.14 1.34 21.74
N LYS A 501 39.67 2.00 20.71
CA LYS A 501 40.58 3.15 20.87
C LYS A 501 39.83 4.44 21.20
N ASP A 502 38.81 4.76 20.41
CA ASP A 502 38.15 6.07 20.46
C ASP A 502 36.91 6.06 21.36
N LYS A 503 36.47 4.87 21.79
CA LYS A 503 35.30 4.66 22.66
C LYS A 503 34.07 5.43 22.19
N ALA A 504 33.85 5.47 20.87
CA ALA A 504 32.78 6.23 20.24
C ALA A 504 31.39 5.88 20.82
N TYR A 505 31.21 4.65 21.31
CA TYR A 505 29.98 4.19 21.98
C TYR A 505 29.59 5.01 23.22
N LEU A 506 30.52 5.74 23.86
CA LEU A 506 30.23 6.63 24.97
C LEU A 506 29.42 7.87 24.55
N LYS A 507 29.46 8.26 23.27
CA LYS A 507 28.64 9.35 22.73
C LYS A 507 27.17 8.89 22.68
N PRO A 508 26.24 9.49 23.44
CA PRO A 508 24.82 9.06 23.43
C PRO A 508 24.12 9.33 22.10
N THR A 509 24.64 10.27 21.32
CA THR A 509 24.12 10.70 20.02
C THR A 509 24.73 9.95 18.83
N LEU A 510 25.63 8.98 19.06
CA LEU A 510 26.29 8.24 17.98
C LEU A 510 25.26 7.55 17.07
N THR A 511 25.34 7.83 15.77
CA THR A 511 24.52 7.17 14.73
C THR A 511 25.35 6.20 13.90
N LEU A 512 24.67 5.35 13.14
CA LEU A 512 25.32 4.47 12.17
C LEU A 512 26.12 5.28 11.14
N ARG A 513 25.59 6.42 10.69
CA ARG A 513 26.26 7.28 9.71
C ARG A 513 27.55 7.88 10.27
N ASP A 514 27.53 8.33 11.52
CA ASP A 514 28.73 8.86 12.19
C ASP A 514 29.82 7.80 12.23
N LEU A 515 29.49 6.59 12.71
CA LEU A 515 30.47 5.50 12.81
C LEU A 515 30.97 5.05 11.45
N ALA A 516 30.09 4.98 10.45
CA ALA A 516 30.45 4.62 9.08
C ALA A 516 31.43 5.64 8.48
N ALA A 517 31.18 6.94 8.68
CA ALA A 517 32.07 8.01 8.25
C ALA A 517 33.43 7.97 8.97
N GLU A 518 33.44 7.74 10.28
CA GLU A 518 34.67 7.63 11.10
C GLU A 518 35.60 6.50 10.60
N ILE A 519 35.04 5.39 10.09
CA ILE A 519 35.82 4.26 9.56
C ILE A 519 35.98 4.24 8.03
N GLY A 520 35.50 5.27 7.32
CA GLY A 520 35.59 5.37 5.86
C GLY A 520 34.75 4.35 5.09
N LEU A 521 33.59 3.96 5.62
CA LEU A 521 32.67 2.98 5.01
C LEU A 521 31.30 3.61 4.73
N HIS A 522 30.61 3.15 3.68
CA HIS A 522 29.24 3.59 3.41
C HIS A 522 28.25 3.03 4.47
N PRO A 523 27.23 3.79 4.93
CA PRO A 523 26.27 3.32 5.93
C PRO A 523 25.56 2.00 5.57
N ASN A 524 25.17 1.80 4.29
CA ASN A 524 24.59 0.52 3.84
C ASN A 524 25.55 -0.65 4.09
N LYS A 525 26.84 -0.47 3.78
CA LYS A 525 27.87 -1.50 3.96
C LYS A 525 28.16 -1.78 5.42
N LEU A 526 28.24 -0.76 6.28
CA LEU A 526 28.43 -0.97 7.72
C LEU A 526 27.22 -1.69 8.33
N SER A 527 26.00 -1.23 8.03
CA SER A 527 24.77 -1.89 8.50
C SER A 527 24.72 -3.36 8.06
N TRP A 528 25.03 -3.64 6.79
CA TRP A 528 25.11 -4.99 6.26
C TRP A 528 26.16 -5.82 7.00
N LEU A 529 27.37 -5.27 7.19
CA LEU A 529 28.46 -5.96 7.88
C LEU A 529 28.07 -6.38 9.31
N LEU A 530 27.43 -5.48 10.06
CA LEU A 530 26.95 -5.79 11.42
C LEU A 530 25.88 -6.88 11.42
N ASN A 531 24.90 -6.79 10.52
CA ASN A 531 23.78 -7.73 10.49
C ASN A 531 24.20 -9.10 9.97
N ASP A 532 24.95 -9.14 8.87
CA ASP A 532 25.34 -10.37 8.19
C ASP A 532 26.49 -11.09 8.91
N LYS A 533 27.51 -10.36 9.38
CA LYS A 533 28.70 -10.97 10.00
C LYS A 533 28.62 -11.09 11.51
N LEU A 534 27.90 -10.21 12.19
CA LEU A 534 27.79 -10.22 13.66
C LEU A 534 26.40 -10.62 14.17
N GLY A 535 25.39 -10.70 13.29
CA GLY A 535 24.02 -11.01 13.69
C GLY A 535 23.37 -9.91 14.54
N GLN A 536 23.86 -8.67 14.45
CA GLN A 536 23.42 -7.55 15.28
C GLN A 536 23.02 -6.34 14.42
N ASN A 537 21.96 -5.64 14.83
CA ASN A 537 21.71 -4.28 14.35
C ASN A 537 22.70 -3.30 15.01
N PHE A 538 22.74 -2.06 14.52
CA PHE A 538 23.67 -1.04 15.01
C PHE A 538 23.48 -0.75 16.51
N ASN A 539 22.23 -0.59 16.96
CA ASN A 539 21.97 -0.25 18.36
C ASN A 539 22.35 -1.38 19.31
N ASP A 540 22.07 -2.64 18.96
CA ASP A 540 22.52 -3.81 19.73
C ASP A 540 24.05 -3.89 19.76
N PHE A 541 24.72 -3.66 18.63
CA PHE A 541 26.18 -3.60 18.55
C PHE A 541 26.74 -2.54 19.50
N VAL A 542 26.31 -1.28 19.40
CA VAL A 542 26.81 -0.19 20.27
C VAL A 542 26.47 -0.44 21.74
N ASN A 543 25.23 -0.86 22.04
CA ASN A 543 24.80 -1.09 23.42
C ASN A 543 25.54 -2.24 24.10
N SER A 544 26.07 -3.21 23.34
CA SER A 544 26.93 -4.25 23.90
C SER A 544 28.20 -3.67 24.53
N PHE A 545 28.88 -2.73 23.86
CA PHE A 545 30.05 -2.04 24.41
C PHE A 545 29.69 -1.11 25.57
N ARG A 546 28.58 -0.38 25.48
CA ARG A 546 28.07 0.46 26.58
C ARG A 546 27.78 -0.38 27.83
N LEU A 547 27.22 -1.58 27.65
CA LEU A 547 26.93 -2.50 28.74
C LEU A 547 28.21 -3.03 29.40
N GLU A 548 29.21 -3.41 28.62
CA GLU A 548 30.49 -3.87 29.17
C GLU A 548 31.23 -2.76 29.94
N TYR A 549 31.23 -1.53 29.40
CA TYR A 549 31.79 -0.39 30.12
C TYR A 549 31.02 -0.08 31.41
N PHE A 550 29.68 -0.17 31.39
CA PHE A 550 28.86 -0.05 32.60
C PHE A 550 29.25 -1.08 33.67
N LYS A 551 29.42 -2.36 33.28
CA LYS A 551 29.84 -3.43 34.18
C LYS A 551 31.20 -3.14 34.80
N GLU A 552 32.14 -2.63 34.00
CA GLU A 552 33.47 -2.22 34.46
C GLU A 552 33.39 -1.11 35.51
N ILE A 553 32.66 -0.02 35.24
CA ILE A 553 32.65 1.14 36.14
C ILE A 553 31.76 0.95 37.37
N SER A 554 30.75 0.08 37.30
CA SER A 554 29.80 -0.16 38.40
C SER A 554 30.37 -1.01 39.54
N THR A 555 31.47 -1.72 39.30
CA THR A 555 32.17 -2.52 40.33
C THR A 555 33.32 -1.77 41.01
N LYS A 556 33.68 -0.58 40.51
CA LYS A 556 34.79 0.23 41.08
C LYS A 556 34.37 0.91 42.38
N SER A 557 35.23 0.82 43.40
CA SER A 557 34.97 1.39 44.74
C SER A 557 34.77 2.90 44.74
N GLU A 558 35.43 3.60 43.82
CA GLU A 558 35.34 5.05 43.59
C GLU A 558 33.95 5.51 43.10
N ASN A 559 33.17 4.61 42.49
CA ASN A 559 31.85 4.93 41.93
C ASN A 559 30.68 4.55 42.85
N LYS A 560 30.93 4.10 44.09
CA LYS A 560 29.88 3.68 45.04
C LYS A 560 28.84 4.76 45.37
N ASN A 561 29.19 6.03 45.18
CA ASN A 561 28.32 7.18 45.44
C ASN A 561 27.46 7.58 44.23
N ILE A 562 27.70 7.01 43.04
CA ILE A 562 26.94 7.31 41.82
C ILE A 562 25.79 6.32 41.69
N THR A 563 24.61 6.82 41.28
CA THR A 563 23.46 5.94 41.04
C THR A 563 23.71 5.03 39.82
N LEU A 564 23.14 3.82 39.81
CA LEU A 564 23.25 2.92 38.65
C LEU A 564 22.73 3.56 37.36
N LEU A 565 21.73 4.44 37.45
CA LEU A 565 21.23 5.16 36.28
C LEU A 565 22.22 6.23 35.80
N GLY A 566 22.89 6.92 36.72
CA GLY A 566 23.98 7.85 36.39
C GLY A 566 25.12 7.15 35.65
N LEU A 567 25.58 6.01 36.18
CA LEU A 567 26.61 5.19 35.53
C LEU A 567 26.16 4.66 34.15
N ALA A 568 24.88 4.34 33.97
CA ALA A 568 24.37 3.96 32.66
C ALA A 568 24.45 5.13 31.65
N TYR A 569 24.14 6.35 32.08
CA TYR A 569 24.30 7.54 31.24
C TYR A 569 25.76 7.87 30.95
N ASP A 570 26.66 7.72 31.94
CA ASP A 570 28.12 7.85 31.74
C ASP A 570 28.68 6.78 30.78
N SER A 571 27.97 5.66 30.64
CA SER A 571 28.29 4.60 29.68
C SER A 571 27.71 4.85 28.28
N GLY A 572 27.03 5.98 28.07
CA GLY A 572 26.50 6.38 26.76
C GLY A 572 25.04 5.98 26.49
N PHE A 573 24.33 5.35 27.43
CA PHE A 573 22.89 5.11 27.25
C PHE A 573 22.11 6.43 27.26
N ASN A 574 21.12 6.57 26.39
CA ASN A 574 20.29 7.78 26.29
C ASN A 574 18.93 7.67 27.03
N SER A 575 18.58 6.50 27.54
CA SER A 575 17.29 6.24 28.18
C SER A 575 17.37 5.11 29.21
N LYS A 576 16.72 5.32 30.36
CA LYS A 576 16.50 4.30 31.40
C LYS A 576 15.84 3.04 30.83
N THR A 577 14.88 3.20 29.91
CA THR A 577 14.15 2.08 29.33
C THR A 577 15.06 1.25 28.45
N VAL A 578 15.82 1.89 27.54
CA VAL A 578 16.78 1.21 26.67
C VAL A 578 17.82 0.45 27.49
N PHE A 579 18.40 1.10 28.51
CA PHE A 579 19.36 0.47 29.42
C PHE A 579 18.77 -0.77 30.10
N ASN A 580 17.62 -0.64 30.78
CA ASN A 580 17.06 -1.78 31.52
C ASN A 580 16.62 -2.93 30.60
N THR A 581 16.03 -2.61 29.45
CA THR A 581 15.58 -3.63 28.48
C THR A 581 16.78 -4.38 27.91
N PHE A 582 17.82 -3.66 27.47
CA PHE A 582 19.03 -4.27 26.92
C PHE A 582 19.81 -5.04 28.00
N PHE A 583 19.97 -4.48 29.20
CA PHE A 583 20.64 -5.15 30.32
C PHE A 583 19.95 -6.48 30.66
N LYS A 584 18.62 -6.49 30.75
CA LYS A 584 17.85 -7.70 31.04
C LYS A 584 17.92 -8.71 29.89
N LYS A 585 17.88 -8.25 28.63
CA LYS A 585 18.06 -9.08 27.43
C LYS A 585 19.39 -9.83 27.47
N GLU A 586 20.49 -9.13 27.78
CA GLU A 586 21.84 -9.71 27.74
C GLU A 586 22.21 -10.50 28.99
N THR A 587 21.74 -10.10 30.18
CA THR A 587 22.19 -10.70 31.45
C THR A 587 21.15 -11.59 32.14
N GLY A 588 19.88 -11.51 31.73
CA GLY A 588 18.75 -12.14 32.44
C GLY A 588 18.40 -11.52 33.80
N LEU A 589 19.16 -10.52 34.28
CA LEU A 589 19.02 -9.90 35.59
C LEU A 589 18.67 -8.41 35.47
N THR A 590 18.18 -7.82 36.57
CA THR A 590 18.15 -6.36 36.69
C THR A 590 19.55 -5.81 37.03
N PRO A 591 19.87 -4.56 36.66
CA PRO A 591 21.17 -3.96 36.99
C PRO A 591 21.52 -4.04 38.49
N LYS A 592 20.52 -3.84 39.35
CA LYS A 592 20.69 -3.92 40.82
C LYS A 592 21.03 -5.35 41.29
N GLN A 593 20.41 -6.36 40.70
CA GLN A 593 20.72 -7.77 41.02
C GLN A 593 22.13 -8.13 40.55
N TRP A 594 22.50 -7.69 39.35
CA TRP A 594 23.81 -7.97 38.78
C TRP A 594 24.94 -7.31 39.59
N VAL A 595 24.83 -6.02 39.92
CA VAL A 595 25.86 -5.31 40.70
C VAL A 595 26.03 -5.97 42.07
N ARG A 596 24.95 -6.31 42.77
CA ARG A 596 25.03 -7.03 44.05
C ARG A 596 25.74 -8.38 43.98
N ALA A 597 25.66 -9.06 42.84
CA ALA A 597 26.33 -10.35 42.64
C ALA A 597 27.81 -10.21 42.25
N ASN A 598 28.26 -9.02 41.86
CA ASN A 598 29.59 -8.77 41.28
C ASN A 598 30.36 -7.62 41.98
N SER A 599 29.89 -7.13 43.13
CA SER A 599 30.50 -6.04 43.92
C SER A 599 31.12 -6.50 45.23
#